data_AF-A0A2A5YBI1-F1
#
_entry.id   AF-A0A2A5YBI1-F1
#
_cell.length_a   1.000
_cell.length_b   1.000
_cell.length_c   1.000
_cell.angle_alpha   90.00
_cell.angle_beta   90.00
_cell.angle_gamma   90.00
#
_symmetry.space_group_name_H-M   'P 1'
#
loop_
_entity.id
_entity.type
_entity.pdbx_description
1 polymer ?
#
loop_
_entity_poly.entity_id
_entity_poly.type
_entity_poly.pdbx_seq_one_letter_code
_entity_poly.pdbx_strand_id
1 'polypeptide(L)'
;MNHNKNISYLRIRPCDSDNEIYLNSRAKEGTSSFTLKPDPLLNYESLLIKGFQTISSDLSGNSSAWFITDANINTEIKHNSKRLIYRYKENKENALEIISRFKPSVVLIENLEDIDFLLSLNGITKFKISKYTNSIDEAIDAISKGVDDLFLRDWSRDQILELQNKIQISMHERTLLSPLLTINQARNILSKIEFTNFLQTRNVRGYKREMTTWFPGSGEPIPNLFNFTSETLSDYKTTNFDNILDNFEKTKNLTEIDLLELFKTSGKYINKIAELANDLNKNIHGNKVTFVKNRNINYTNQCYYKCGFCGFSKGPRSLDLKEKPYTLTPEDVLSRTIEAHNNGASEVCLQGGIHPSYTGNFYVDLVKKIKSELPEMHIHGFTPLEIWQGASTVNKSIEEYLLELKEAGL
;
A
#
# COMPACT_ATOMS: atom_id res chain seq x y z
N MET A 1 18.15 -25.76 5.19
CA MET A 1 17.04 -25.03 5.83
C MET A 1 16.58 -23.95 4.88
N ASN A 2 15.28 -23.75 4.69
CA ASN A 2 14.76 -22.77 3.74
C ASN A 2 15.00 -21.36 4.30
N HIS A 3 16.13 -20.74 3.97
CA HIS A 3 16.59 -19.44 4.49
C HIS A 3 15.70 -18.23 4.13
N ASN A 4 14.51 -18.45 3.58
CA ASN A 4 13.61 -17.43 3.03
C ASN A 4 12.25 -17.32 3.75
N LYS A 5 12.01 -18.04 4.84
CA LYS A 5 10.73 -17.96 5.56
C LYS A 5 10.76 -16.85 6.59
N ASN A 6 10.35 -15.64 6.20
CA ASN A 6 10.13 -14.55 7.16
C ASN A 6 9.03 -14.94 8.15
N ILE A 7 9.24 -14.67 9.43
CA ILE A 7 8.26 -14.92 10.48
C ILE A 7 7.45 -13.64 10.68
N SER A 8 6.13 -13.75 10.63
CA SER A 8 5.27 -12.64 11.04
C SER A 8 5.06 -12.68 12.56
N TYR A 9 4.75 -11.54 13.17
CA TYR A 9 4.26 -11.53 14.54
C TYR A 9 3.14 -10.51 14.72
N LEU A 10 2.23 -10.80 15.65
CA LEU A 10 1.18 -9.89 16.09
C LEU A 10 1.41 -9.54 17.56
N ARG A 11 1.68 -8.25 17.84
CA ARG A 11 1.68 -7.74 19.21
C ARG A 11 0.26 -7.45 19.65
N ILE A 12 -0.18 -8.18 20.67
CA ILE A 12 -1.51 -8.03 21.24
C ILE A 12 -1.43 -7.80 22.73
N ARG A 13 -2.40 -7.04 23.26
CA ARG A 13 -2.57 -6.91 24.70
C ARG A 13 -4.02 -7.16 25.10
N PRO A 14 -4.25 -7.80 26.26
CA PRO A 14 -5.57 -7.86 26.85
C PRO A 14 -6.01 -6.44 27.22
N CYS A 15 -7.29 -6.14 26.99
CA CYS A 15 -7.89 -4.93 27.50
C CYS A 15 -8.36 -5.19 28.95
N ASP A 16 -7.62 -4.69 29.93
CA ASP A 16 -8.02 -4.83 31.34
C ASP A 16 -9.13 -3.85 31.72
N SER A 17 -9.17 -2.69 31.05
CA SER A 17 -10.23 -1.69 31.11
C SER A 17 -10.50 -1.15 29.70
N ASP A 18 -11.74 -1.21 29.24
CA ASP A 18 -12.17 -0.69 27.93
C ASP A 18 -12.23 0.84 27.86
N ASN A 19 -11.51 1.53 28.75
CA ASN A 19 -11.41 2.98 28.71
C ASN A 19 -10.44 3.41 27.61
N GLU A 20 -10.85 4.46 26.91
CA GLU A 20 -10.16 4.95 25.73
C GLU A 20 -8.74 5.48 26.04
N ILE A 21 -8.51 5.93 27.27
CA ILE A 21 -7.21 6.43 27.75
C ILE A 21 -6.19 5.29 27.80
N TYR A 22 -6.60 4.12 28.30
CA TYR A 22 -5.76 2.92 28.38
C TYR A 22 -5.32 2.47 26.98
N LEU A 23 -6.27 2.34 26.05
CA LEU A 23 -5.99 1.93 24.66
C LEU A 23 -5.04 2.90 23.95
N ASN A 24 -5.26 4.22 24.12
CA ASN A 24 -4.37 5.24 23.54
C ASN A 24 -2.95 5.18 24.12
N SER A 25 -2.81 4.97 25.43
CA SER A 25 -1.50 4.79 26.06
C SER A 25 -0.77 3.58 25.48
N ARG A 26 -1.45 2.44 25.37
CA ARG A 26 -0.86 1.20 24.84
C ARG A 26 -0.54 1.26 23.35
N ALA A 27 -1.32 2.00 22.58
CA ALA A 27 -1.02 2.25 21.18
C ALA A 27 0.26 3.08 20.99
N LYS A 28 0.51 4.07 21.86
CA LYS A 28 1.78 4.83 21.87
C LYS A 28 2.99 3.95 22.22
N GLU A 29 2.80 2.92 23.03
CA GLU A 29 3.82 1.87 23.30
C GLU A 29 4.01 0.89 22.11
N GLY A 30 3.32 1.15 21.00
CA GLY A 30 3.42 0.38 19.76
C GLY A 30 2.60 -0.90 19.77
N THR A 31 1.55 -1.03 20.58
CA THR A 31 0.63 -2.18 20.48
C THR A 31 -0.13 -2.14 19.15
N SER A 32 -0.24 -3.27 18.45
CA SER A 32 -0.87 -3.33 17.12
C SER A 32 -2.34 -3.75 17.14
N SER A 33 -2.77 -4.45 18.19
CA SER A 33 -4.12 -5.01 18.30
C SER A 33 -4.51 -5.27 19.77
N PHE A 34 -5.81 -5.34 20.04
CA PHE A 34 -6.34 -5.49 21.40
C PHE A 34 -7.35 -6.63 21.49
N THR A 35 -7.29 -7.44 22.54
CA THR A 35 -8.37 -8.39 22.86
C THR A 35 -9.41 -7.71 23.73
N LEU A 36 -10.65 -7.66 23.25
CA LEU A 36 -11.78 -7.07 23.97
C LEU A 36 -12.43 -8.10 24.87
N LYS A 37 -12.89 -7.65 26.05
CA LYS A 37 -13.87 -8.37 26.83
C LYS A 37 -15.27 -8.08 26.26
N PRO A 38 -16.24 -8.98 26.42
CA PRO A 38 -17.62 -8.68 26.06
C PRO A 38 -18.12 -7.50 26.92
N ASP A 39 -18.29 -6.33 26.31
CA ASP A 39 -18.81 -5.12 26.94
C ASP A 39 -19.84 -4.44 26.02
N PRO A 40 -21.12 -4.35 26.41
CA PRO A 40 -22.16 -3.73 25.61
C PRO A 40 -22.03 -2.19 25.50
N LEU A 41 -21.20 -1.54 26.32
CA LEU A 41 -21.01 -0.09 26.31
C LEU A 41 -19.88 0.37 25.39
N LEU A 42 -19.12 -0.57 24.80
CA LEU A 42 -17.98 -0.26 23.96
C LEU A 42 -18.39 0.28 22.59
N ASN A 43 -17.96 1.51 22.27
CA ASN A 43 -18.14 2.08 20.94
C ASN A 43 -17.03 1.60 19.97
N TYR A 44 -17.30 0.53 19.23
CA TYR A 44 -16.37 -0.03 18.24
C TYR A 44 -15.97 0.97 17.13
N GLU A 45 -16.89 1.85 16.71
CA GLU A 45 -16.60 2.84 15.67
C GLU A 45 -15.53 3.83 16.13
N SER A 46 -15.60 4.28 17.38
CA SER A 46 -14.55 5.15 17.98
C SER A 46 -13.17 4.49 17.94
N LEU A 47 -13.10 3.19 18.25
CA LEU A 47 -11.84 2.43 18.22
C LEU A 47 -11.26 2.37 16.80
N LEU A 48 -12.11 2.17 15.79
CA LEU A 48 -11.67 2.15 14.39
C LEU A 48 -11.16 3.51 13.91
N ILE A 49 -11.83 4.61 14.29
CA ILE A 49 -11.37 5.98 13.99
C ILE A 49 -9.97 6.22 14.55
N LYS A 50 -9.70 5.68 15.74
CA LYS A 50 -8.40 5.79 16.42
C LYS A 50 -7.32 4.85 15.88
N GLY A 51 -7.62 4.08 14.83
CA GLY A 51 -6.62 3.19 14.23
C GLY A 51 -6.48 1.83 14.93
N PHE A 52 -7.34 1.50 15.90
CA PHE A 52 -7.25 0.24 16.63
C PHE A 52 -7.88 -0.92 15.86
N GLN A 53 -7.27 -2.09 15.99
CA GLN A 53 -7.82 -3.37 15.52
C GLN A 53 -8.06 -4.27 16.72
N THR A 54 -9.23 -4.89 16.76
CA THR A 54 -9.68 -5.62 17.95
C THR A 54 -9.99 -7.08 17.63
N ILE A 55 -9.83 -7.94 18.63
CA ILE A 55 -10.25 -9.34 18.60
C ILE A 55 -11.26 -9.58 19.72
N SER A 56 -12.39 -10.22 19.41
CA SER A 56 -13.40 -10.60 20.39
C SER A 56 -13.61 -12.11 20.42
N SER A 57 -13.98 -12.66 21.59
CA SER A 57 -14.53 -14.04 21.68
C SER A 57 -16.06 -14.06 21.59
N ASP A 58 -16.70 -12.89 21.69
CA ASP A 58 -18.14 -12.74 21.44
C ASP A 58 -18.38 -12.61 19.93
N LEU A 59 -18.94 -13.67 19.35
CA LEU A 59 -19.27 -13.74 17.93
C LEU A 59 -20.50 -12.89 17.55
N SER A 60 -21.27 -12.40 18.51
CA SER A 60 -22.40 -11.51 18.24
C SER A 60 -22.00 -10.03 18.17
N GLY A 61 -20.90 -9.65 18.84
CA GLY A 61 -20.38 -8.29 18.89
C GLY A 61 -19.51 -7.88 17.69
N ASN A 62 -19.34 -6.57 17.53
CA ASN A 62 -18.48 -5.99 16.49
C ASN A 62 -17.01 -6.04 16.91
N SER A 63 -16.15 -6.55 16.03
CA SER A 63 -14.70 -6.60 16.24
C SER A 63 -13.98 -6.72 14.90
N SER A 64 -12.68 -6.42 14.84
CA SER A 64 -11.92 -6.58 13.60
C SER A 64 -11.71 -8.07 13.25
N ALA A 65 -11.51 -8.92 14.24
CA ALA A 65 -11.48 -10.38 14.11
C ALA A 65 -12.14 -11.08 15.30
N TRP A 66 -12.39 -12.38 15.19
CA TRP A 66 -13.00 -13.17 16.24
C TRP A 66 -12.24 -14.46 16.53
N PHE A 67 -12.17 -14.80 17.82
CA PHE A 67 -11.73 -16.12 18.26
C PHE A 67 -12.86 -17.12 18.10
N ILE A 68 -12.51 -18.29 17.58
CA ILE A 68 -13.36 -19.49 17.60
C ILE A 68 -12.60 -20.61 18.30
N THR A 69 -13.32 -21.56 18.86
CA THR A 69 -12.79 -22.70 19.62
C THR A 69 -13.58 -23.96 19.27
N ASP A 70 -13.15 -25.11 19.80
CA ASP A 70 -13.85 -26.39 19.71
C ASP A 70 -15.34 -26.31 20.10
N ALA A 71 -15.70 -25.42 21.02
CA ALA A 71 -17.09 -25.21 21.44
C ALA A 71 -17.99 -24.65 20.31
N ASN A 72 -17.41 -24.10 19.24
CA ASN A 72 -18.13 -23.49 18.14
C ASN A 72 -18.44 -24.46 16.98
N ILE A 73 -18.13 -25.76 17.12
CA ILE A 73 -18.31 -26.76 16.06
C ILE A 73 -19.75 -26.81 15.52
N ASN A 74 -20.74 -26.64 16.40
CA ASN A 74 -22.16 -26.65 16.07
C ASN A 74 -22.77 -25.25 15.95
N THR A 75 -21.94 -24.20 15.96
CA THR A 75 -22.39 -22.81 15.86
C THR A 75 -22.41 -22.36 14.40
N GLU A 76 -23.46 -21.65 13.99
CA GLU A 76 -23.46 -20.92 12.72
C GLU A 76 -22.64 -19.62 12.87
N ILE A 77 -21.57 -19.49 12.09
CA ILE A 77 -20.70 -18.30 12.12
C ILE A 77 -20.85 -17.56 10.79
N LYS A 78 -21.36 -16.33 10.84
CA LYS A 78 -21.62 -15.49 9.65
C LYS A 78 -20.46 -14.57 9.28
N HIS A 79 -19.39 -14.56 10.08
CA HIS A 79 -18.21 -13.73 9.85
C HIS A 79 -17.35 -14.26 8.70
N ASN A 80 -16.67 -13.36 8.02
CA ASN A 80 -15.73 -13.74 6.96
C ASN A 80 -14.59 -14.59 7.53
N SER A 81 -14.24 -15.70 6.87
CA SER A 81 -13.23 -16.65 7.34
C SER A 81 -11.83 -16.02 7.56
N LYS A 82 -11.50 -14.96 6.81
CA LYS A 82 -10.24 -14.20 6.99
C LYS A 82 -10.22 -13.31 8.22
N ARG A 83 -11.33 -13.22 8.94
CA ARG A 83 -11.48 -12.53 10.23
C ARG A 83 -11.64 -13.53 11.38
N LEU A 84 -11.49 -14.83 11.12
CA LEU A 84 -11.57 -15.87 12.14
C LEU A 84 -10.17 -16.37 12.52
N ILE A 85 -9.97 -16.52 13.84
CA ILE A 85 -8.77 -17.10 14.46
C ILE A 85 -9.22 -18.28 15.30
N TYR A 86 -8.82 -19.49 14.91
CA TYR A 86 -9.15 -20.69 15.66
C TYR A 86 -8.14 -20.92 16.78
N ARG A 87 -8.58 -20.91 18.03
CA ARG A 87 -7.78 -21.33 19.19
C ARG A 87 -7.88 -22.83 19.34
N TYR A 88 -6.83 -23.52 18.90
CA TYR A 88 -6.74 -24.97 18.94
C TYR A 88 -6.47 -25.47 20.36
N LYS A 89 -7.19 -26.52 20.77
CA LYS A 89 -7.09 -27.16 22.10
C LYS A 89 -6.78 -28.66 22.01
N GLU A 90 -5.88 -29.06 21.12
CA GLU A 90 -5.33 -30.44 21.04
C GLU A 90 -6.34 -31.55 20.71
N ASN A 91 -7.54 -31.21 20.24
CA ASN A 91 -8.49 -32.17 19.71
C ASN A 91 -8.46 -32.17 18.17
N LYS A 92 -7.76 -33.17 17.59
CA LYS A 92 -7.56 -33.27 16.13
C LYS A 92 -8.86 -33.41 15.34
N GLU A 93 -9.84 -34.13 15.86
CA GLU A 93 -11.12 -34.34 15.20
C GLU A 93 -11.93 -33.03 15.11
N ASN A 94 -12.05 -32.32 16.24
CA ASN A 94 -12.69 -31.00 16.27
C ASN A 94 -11.97 -30.01 15.36
N ALA A 95 -10.63 -30.04 15.33
CA ALA A 95 -9.84 -29.16 14.48
C ALA A 95 -10.10 -29.41 12.99
N LEU A 96 -10.21 -30.68 12.55
CA LEU A 96 -10.56 -31.00 11.17
C LEU A 96 -11.91 -30.39 10.78
N GLU A 97 -12.92 -30.55 11.63
CA GLU A 97 -14.26 -30.01 11.38
C GLU A 97 -14.23 -28.47 11.35
N ILE A 98 -13.63 -27.83 12.35
CA ILE A 98 -13.55 -26.36 12.42
C ILE A 98 -12.77 -25.77 11.25
N ILE A 99 -11.61 -26.33 10.91
CA ILE A 99 -10.76 -25.82 9.84
C ILE A 99 -11.44 -26.01 8.48
N SER A 100 -12.04 -27.18 8.23
CA SER A 100 -12.70 -27.45 6.95
C SER A 100 -13.97 -26.61 6.77
N ARG A 101 -14.77 -26.45 7.83
CA ARG A 101 -16.04 -25.72 7.82
C ARG A 101 -15.86 -24.21 7.78
N PHE A 102 -15.05 -23.66 8.70
CA PHE A 102 -14.94 -22.21 8.87
C PHE A 102 -13.72 -21.60 8.16
N LYS A 103 -12.75 -22.42 7.75
CA LYS A 103 -11.55 -22.02 6.98
C LYS A 103 -10.82 -20.80 7.59
N PRO A 104 -10.55 -20.81 8.90
CA PRO A 104 -9.97 -19.67 9.59
C PRO A 104 -8.63 -19.29 8.96
N SER A 105 -8.32 -18.00 8.90
CA SER A 105 -7.03 -17.54 8.37
C SER A 105 -5.83 -17.87 9.25
N VAL A 106 -6.07 -18.08 10.54
CA VAL A 106 -5.06 -18.36 11.55
C VAL A 106 -5.55 -19.48 12.45
N VAL A 107 -4.67 -20.46 12.67
CA VAL A 107 -4.81 -21.46 13.74
C VAL A 107 -3.80 -21.09 14.82
N LEU A 108 -4.30 -20.66 15.97
CA LEU A 108 -3.53 -20.28 17.14
C LEU A 108 -3.36 -21.48 18.05
N ILE A 109 -2.11 -21.91 18.26
CA ILE A 109 -1.74 -23.04 19.11
C ILE A 109 -1.04 -22.57 20.39
N GLU A 110 -1.26 -23.31 21.48
CA GLU A 110 -0.57 -23.09 22.75
C GLU A 110 0.67 -23.99 22.83
N ASN A 111 0.59 -25.24 22.39
CA ASN A 111 1.69 -26.22 22.39
C ASN A 111 2.09 -26.67 20.98
N LEU A 112 3.27 -27.30 20.87
CA LEU A 112 3.87 -27.72 19.59
C LEU A 112 3.64 -29.19 19.25
N GLU A 113 2.99 -29.96 20.13
CA GLU A 113 2.84 -31.42 19.99
C GLU A 113 2.19 -31.81 18.65
N ASP A 114 1.20 -31.04 18.21
CA ASP A 114 0.41 -31.33 17.01
C ASP A 114 0.76 -30.47 15.80
N ILE A 115 1.95 -29.85 15.78
CA ILE A 115 2.38 -29.00 14.68
C ILE A 115 2.44 -29.75 13.35
N ASP A 116 2.96 -30.98 13.34
CA ASP A 116 3.07 -31.80 12.12
C ASP A 116 1.69 -32.15 11.55
N PHE A 117 0.72 -32.41 12.44
CA PHE A 117 -0.66 -32.60 12.05
C PHE A 117 -1.23 -31.34 11.39
N LEU A 118 -1.06 -30.16 11.99
CA LEU A 118 -1.56 -28.91 11.41
C LEU A 118 -0.84 -28.54 10.10
N LEU A 119 0.47 -28.79 10.01
CA LEU A 119 1.24 -28.60 8.77
C LEU A 119 0.71 -29.47 7.64
N SER A 120 0.29 -30.71 7.94
CA SER A 120 -0.30 -31.62 6.95
C SER A 120 -1.63 -31.09 6.38
N LEU A 121 -2.41 -30.35 7.18
CA LEU A 121 -3.69 -29.77 6.74
C LEU A 121 -3.52 -28.55 5.83
N ASN A 122 -2.37 -27.88 5.90
CA ASN A 122 -2.11 -26.65 5.14
C ASN A 122 -2.06 -26.88 3.62
N GLY A 123 -1.86 -28.13 3.18
CA GLY A 123 -1.96 -28.52 1.77
C GLY A 123 -3.38 -28.48 1.21
N ILE A 124 -4.40 -28.51 2.07
CA ILE A 124 -5.82 -28.58 1.70
C ILE A 124 -6.50 -27.22 1.97
N THR A 125 -6.31 -26.68 3.17
CA THR A 125 -6.88 -25.39 3.59
C THR A 125 -5.75 -24.45 4.00
N LYS A 126 -5.54 -23.37 3.26
CA LYS A 126 -4.46 -22.41 3.55
C LYS A 126 -4.76 -21.55 4.79
N PHE A 127 -3.98 -21.73 5.84
CA PHE A 127 -3.98 -20.90 7.05
C PHE A 127 -2.56 -20.68 7.57
N LYS A 128 -2.37 -19.65 8.41
CA LYS A 128 -1.13 -19.47 9.17
C LYS A 128 -1.21 -20.25 10.48
N ILE A 129 -0.17 -21.04 10.77
CA ILE A 129 0.01 -21.58 12.12
C ILE A 129 0.67 -20.49 12.96
N SER A 130 -0.05 -19.99 13.95
CA SER A 130 0.43 -18.97 14.90
C SER A 130 0.61 -19.61 16.26
N LYS A 131 1.72 -19.36 16.95
CA LYS A 131 1.92 -19.87 18.32
C LYS A 131 1.85 -18.72 19.33
N TYR A 132 1.09 -18.95 20.38
CA TYR A 132 1.12 -18.11 21.58
C TYR A 132 2.44 -18.31 22.33
N THR A 133 3.15 -17.21 22.61
CA THR A 133 4.50 -17.25 23.21
C THR A 133 4.63 -16.24 24.35
N ASN A 134 5.13 -16.72 25.49
CA ASN A 134 5.33 -15.92 26.70
C ASN A 134 6.81 -15.62 26.97
N SER A 135 7.72 -16.30 26.29
CA SER A 135 9.17 -16.12 26.45
C SER A 135 9.90 -16.16 25.12
N ILE A 136 11.12 -15.63 25.11
CA ILE A 136 12.02 -15.65 23.95
C ILE A 136 12.37 -17.09 23.56
N ASP A 137 12.63 -17.96 24.54
CA ASP A 137 13.00 -19.35 24.28
C ASP A 137 11.84 -20.13 23.65
N GLU A 138 10.60 -19.93 24.11
CA GLU A 138 9.40 -20.50 23.48
C GLU A 138 9.24 -20.03 22.03
N ALA A 139 9.52 -18.76 21.75
CA ALA A 139 9.45 -18.20 20.41
C ALA A 139 10.51 -18.80 19.48
N ILE A 140 11.74 -18.98 19.96
CA ILE A 140 12.82 -19.61 19.20
C ILE A 140 12.48 -21.07 18.88
N ASP A 141 12.01 -21.83 19.87
CA ASP A 141 11.61 -23.23 19.67
C ASP A 141 10.47 -23.33 18.65
N ALA A 142 9.44 -22.48 18.77
CA ALA A 142 8.31 -22.42 17.85
C ALA A 142 8.75 -22.17 16.39
N ILE A 143 9.63 -21.19 16.18
CA ILE A 143 10.17 -20.88 14.85
C ILE A 143 10.95 -22.09 14.30
N SER A 144 11.77 -22.74 15.13
CA SER A 144 12.55 -23.92 14.73
C SER A 144 11.68 -25.11 14.30
N LYS A 145 10.48 -25.23 14.89
CA LYS A 145 9.47 -26.26 14.56
C LYS A 145 8.58 -25.90 13.37
N GLY A 146 8.76 -24.73 12.76
CA GLY A 146 8.13 -24.38 11.49
C GLY A 146 6.87 -23.52 11.58
N VAL A 147 6.57 -22.94 12.75
CA VAL A 147 5.49 -21.95 12.93
C VAL A 147 5.64 -20.79 11.92
N ASP A 148 4.53 -20.27 11.40
CA ASP A 148 4.52 -19.16 10.41
C ASP A 148 4.45 -17.78 11.05
N ASP A 149 3.90 -17.72 12.27
CA ASP A 149 3.51 -16.49 12.94
C ASP A 149 3.64 -16.60 14.47
N LEU A 150 4.03 -15.52 15.13
CA LEU A 150 4.05 -15.45 16.59
C LEU A 150 2.93 -14.54 17.12
N PHE A 151 2.21 -15.03 18.11
CA PHE A 151 1.20 -14.28 18.84
C PHE A 151 1.79 -13.81 20.17
N LEU A 152 2.30 -12.58 20.18
CA LEU A 152 3.09 -12.02 21.28
C LEU A 152 2.18 -11.22 22.23
N ARG A 153 1.91 -11.75 23.43
CA ARG A 153 1.08 -11.07 24.43
C ARG A 153 1.92 -10.27 25.40
N ASP A 154 1.65 -8.96 25.46
CA ASP A 154 2.29 -8.03 26.41
C ASP A 154 3.81 -7.80 26.23
N TRP A 155 4.41 -8.34 25.16
CA TRP A 155 5.84 -8.16 24.87
C TRP A 155 6.23 -6.68 24.67
N SER A 156 7.36 -6.30 25.27
CA SER A 156 8.00 -4.99 25.07
C SER A 156 8.72 -4.94 23.71
N ARG A 157 9.10 -3.73 23.28
CA ARG A 157 9.96 -3.55 22.10
C ARG A 157 11.32 -4.23 22.29
N ASP A 158 11.88 -4.15 23.50
CA ASP A 158 13.20 -4.69 23.80
C ASP A 158 13.22 -6.22 23.73
N GLN A 159 12.18 -6.90 24.21
CA GLN A 159 12.06 -8.35 24.08
C GLN A 159 11.99 -8.80 22.61
N ILE A 160 11.31 -8.03 21.76
CA ILE A 160 11.22 -8.30 20.32
C ILE A 160 12.58 -8.08 19.65
N LEU A 161 13.28 -6.98 19.99
CA LEU A 161 14.62 -6.71 19.48
C LEU A 161 15.62 -7.80 19.94
N GLU A 162 15.54 -8.25 21.18
CA GLU A 162 16.36 -9.34 21.70
C GLU A 162 16.10 -10.64 20.93
N LEU A 163 14.83 -11.01 20.70
CA LEU A 163 14.47 -12.15 19.87
C LEU A 163 15.03 -12.00 18.44
N GLN A 164 14.83 -10.85 17.81
CA GLN A 164 15.34 -10.55 16.47
C GLN A 164 16.87 -10.66 16.37
N ASN A 165 17.59 -10.26 17.41
CA ASN A 165 19.06 -10.39 17.45
C ASN A 165 19.51 -11.84 17.65
N LYS A 166 18.72 -12.66 18.34
CA LYS A 166 19.03 -14.07 18.60
C LYS A 166 18.76 -14.97 17.40
N ILE A 167 17.79 -14.64 16.55
CA ILE A 167 17.43 -15.44 15.39
C ILE A 167 18.04 -14.88 14.09
N GLN A 168 18.47 -15.77 13.19
CA GLN A 168 19.00 -15.37 11.87
C GLN A 168 17.89 -15.27 10.81
N ILE A 169 16.66 -14.99 11.22
CA ILE A 169 15.47 -14.95 10.34
C ILE A 169 14.80 -13.58 10.49
N SER A 170 14.45 -12.95 9.37
CA SER A 170 13.76 -11.66 9.37
C SER A 170 12.35 -11.80 9.96
N MET A 171 12.01 -10.89 10.87
CA MET A 171 10.70 -10.79 11.49
C MET A 171 10.00 -9.50 11.11
N HIS A 172 8.69 -9.57 10.91
CA HIS A 172 7.89 -8.38 10.63
C HIS A 172 6.60 -8.35 11.45
N GLU A 173 6.28 -7.18 11.99
CA GLU A 173 5.01 -6.98 12.66
C GLU A 173 3.90 -6.92 11.60
N ARG A 174 2.91 -7.79 11.72
CA ARG A 174 1.71 -7.74 10.91
C ARG A 174 0.60 -7.00 11.66
N THR A 175 -0.44 -6.60 10.93
CA THR A 175 -1.69 -6.18 11.58
C THR A 175 -2.60 -7.40 11.77
N LEU A 176 -3.75 -7.21 12.40
CA LEU A 176 -4.70 -8.29 12.59
C LEU A 176 -5.26 -8.78 11.25
N LEU A 177 -5.49 -7.86 10.31
CA LEU A 177 -6.14 -8.14 9.03
C LEU A 177 -5.18 -8.17 7.82
N SER A 178 -3.97 -7.64 7.95
CA SER A 178 -2.97 -7.61 6.88
C SER A 178 -1.73 -8.42 7.29
N PRO A 179 -1.17 -9.26 6.40
CA PRO A 179 -1.52 -9.43 4.99
C PRO A 179 -2.64 -10.46 4.71
N LEU A 180 -3.46 -10.82 5.70
CA LEU A 180 -4.51 -11.87 5.55
C LEU A 180 -5.55 -11.53 4.48
N LEU A 181 -5.84 -10.24 4.30
CA LEU A 181 -6.69 -9.69 3.24
C LEU A 181 -5.85 -8.93 2.21
N THR A 182 -6.11 -9.19 0.93
CA THR A 182 -5.68 -8.30 -0.15
C THR A 182 -6.45 -6.98 -0.10
N ILE A 183 -5.92 -5.91 -0.70
CA ILE A 183 -6.58 -4.60 -0.73
C ILE A 183 -7.98 -4.70 -1.35
N ASN A 184 -8.13 -5.46 -2.44
CA ASN A 184 -9.42 -5.60 -3.11
C ASN A 184 -10.41 -6.42 -2.26
N GLN A 185 -9.96 -7.50 -1.61
CA GLN A 185 -10.82 -8.24 -0.67
C GLN A 185 -11.25 -7.35 0.50
N ALA A 186 -10.31 -6.63 1.11
CA ALA A 186 -10.60 -5.72 2.21
C ALA A 186 -11.62 -4.64 1.79
N ARG A 187 -11.47 -4.04 0.60
CA ARG A 187 -12.43 -3.06 0.07
C ARG A 187 -13.85 -3.61 -0.07
N ASN A 188 -13.97 -4.89 -0.41
CA ASN A 188 -15.27 -5.53 -0.66
C ASN A 188 -15.97 -5.98 0.63
N ILE A 189 -15.22 -6.35 1.68
CA ILE A 189 -15.80 -6.95 2.89
C ILE A 189 -15.84 -6.01 4.10
N LEU A 190 -15.03 -4.95 4.12
CA LEU A 190 -14.94 -4.03 5.23
C LEU A 190 -15.84 -2.82 4.98
N SER A 191 -16.46 -2.31 6.04
CA SER A 191 -17.11 -0.99 6.00
C SER A 191 -16.10 0.11 5.64
N LYS A 192 -16.58 1.29 5.22
CA LYS A 192 -15.70 2.40 4.84
C LYS A 192 -14.67 2.75 5.94
N ILE A 193 -15.11 2.74 7.19
CA ILE A 193 -14.27 3.08 8.34
C ILE A 193 -13.26 1.98 8.67
N GLU A 194 -13.67 0.70 8.63
CA GLU A 194 -12.77 -0.45 8.76
C GLU A 194 -11.74 -0.50 7.63
N PHE A 195 -12.15 -0.24 6.38
CA PHE A 195 -11.23 -0.20 5.25
C PHE A 195 -10.22 0.95 5.38
N THR A 196 -10.66 2.10 5.86
CA THR A 196 -9.77 3.24 6.13
C THR A 196 -8.76 2.88 7.23
N ASN A 197 -9.22 2.31 8.34
CA ASN A 197 -8.35 1.79 9.41
C ASN A 197 -7.35 0.75 8.89
N PHE A 198 -7.83 -0.22 8.09
CA PHE A 198 -7.01 -1.24 7.44
C PHE A 198 -5.90 -0.62 6.59
N LEU A 199 -6.20 0.43 5.81
CA LEU A 199 -5.19 1.13 5.00
C LEU A 199 -4.21 1.93 5.84
N GLN A 200 -4.65 2.60 6.92
CA GLN A 200 -3.80 3.46 7.74
C GLN A 200 -2.84 2.68 8.63
N THR A 201 -3.25 1.50 9.08
CA THR A 201 -2.45 0.65 9.99
C THR A 201 -1.37 -0.16 9.28
N ARG A 202 -1.38 -0.20 7.94
CA ARG A 202 -0.42 -0.98 7.14
C ARG A 202 0.45 -0.14 6.22
N ASN A 203 1.67 -0.59 5.98
CA ASN A 203 2.51 -0.09 4.90
C ASN A 203 2.08 -0.73 3.56
N VAL A 204 2.74 -0.33 2.46
CA VAL A 204 2.42 -0.82 1.11
C VAL A 204 2.57 -2.34 0.99
N ARG A 205 3.46 -2.94 1.80
CA ARG A 205 3.74 -4.38 1.84
C ARG A 205 2.75 -5.19 2.68
N GLY A 206 1.86 -4.51 3.42
CA GLY A 206 0.89 -5.16 4.29
C GLY A 206 1.40 -5.49 5.68
N TYR A 207 2.57 -4.99 6.05
CA TYR A 207 3.04 -5.03 7.42
C TYR A 207 2.51 -3.83 8.19
N LYS A 208 2.59 -3.88 9.50
CA LYS A 208 2.20 -2.74 10.33
C LYS A 208 3.01 -1.51 9.91
N ARG A 209 2.31 -0.38 9.78
CA ARG A 209 2.93 0.89 9.45
C ARG A 209 3.71 1.40 10.66
N GLU A 210 4.99 1.68 10.49
CA GLU A 210 5.76 2.44 11.46
C GLU A 210 5.40 3.92 11.36
N MET A 211 5.27 4.59 12.50
CA MET A 211 5.09 6.03 12.53
C MET A 211 6.45 6.70 12.28
N THR A 212 6.52 7.54 11.26
CA THR A 212 7.68 8.37 10.95
C THR A 212 7.28 9.84 10.95
N THR A 213 8.16 10.69 11.47
CA THR A 213 8.06 12.15 11.35
C THR A 213 8.68 12.67 10.07
N TRP A 214 9.46 11.84 9.37
CA TRP A 214 10.14 12.23 8.16
C TRP A 214 9.26 12.07 6.91
N PHE A 215 9.20 13.13 6.11
CA PHE A 215 8.62 13.17 4.77
C PHE A 215 9.28 14.28 3.94
N PRO A 216 9.21 14.25 2.59
CA PRO A 216 9.72 15.34 1.76
C PRO A 216 9.11 16.68 2.16
N GLY A 217 9.96 17.64 2.53
CA GLY A 217 9.53 18.97 3.02
C GLY A 217 9.26 19.07 4.53
N SER A 218 9.45 18.00 5.31
CA SER A 218 9.32 18.03 6.78
C SER A 218 10.34 18.93 7.49
N GLY A 219 11.48 19.21 6.84
CA GLY A 219 12.63 19.91 7.47
C GLY A 219 13.51 18.99 8.33
N GLU A 220 13.08 17.75 8.54
CA GLU A 220 13.87 16.74 9.26
C GLU A 220 15.05 16.24 8.41
N PRO A 221 16.20 15.88 9.03
CA PRO A 221 17.32 15.29 8.32
C PRO A 221 16.91 14.04 7.54
N ILE A 222 17.51 13.85 6.36
CA ILE A 222 17.32 12.64 5.56
C ILE A 222 17.75 11.43 6.42
N PRO A 223 16.90 10.39 6.57
CA PRO A 223 17.27 9.19 7.30
C PRO A 223 18.54 8.57 6.76
N ASN A 224 19.36 8.01 7.63
CA ASN A 224 20.57 7.31 7.20
C ASN A 224 20.18 6.11 6.33
N LEU A 225 20.55 6.14 5.05
CA LEU A 225 20.26 5.07 4.10
C LEU A 225 21.45 4.13 4.02
N PHE A 226 21.19 2.83 4.03
CA PHE A 226 22.13 1.83 3.54
C PHE A 226 21.94 1.70 2.03
N ASN A 227 22.77 2.42 1.26
CA ASN A 227 22.59 2.66 -0.19
C ASN A 227 21.20 3.25 -0.49
N PHE A 228 20.28 2.46 -1.06
CA PHE A 228 18.93 2.90 -1.43
C PHE A 228 17.87 2.57 -0.36
N THR A 229 18.25 1.95 0.76
CA THR A 229 17.31 1.35 1.72
C THR A 229 17.51 1.91 3.14
N SER A 230 16.44 2.36 3.79
CA SER A 230 16.46 2.80 5.19
C SER A 230 15.99 1.72 6.18
N GLU A 231 15.26 0.71 5.72
CA GLU A 231 14.62 -0.31 6.56
C GLU A 231 15.14 -1.71 6.21
N THR A 232 15.82 -2.37 7.17
CA THR A 232 16.37 -3.72 7.01
C THR A 232 15.66 -4.77 7.85
N LEU A 233 14.80 -4.35 8.79
CA LEU A 233 14.06 -5.26 9.68
C LEU A 233 13.10 -6.19 8.92
N SER A 234 12.67 -5.78 7.73
CA SER A 234 11.71 -6.50 6.90
C SER A 234 12.30 -6.93 5.54
N ASP A 235 13.60 -7.22 5.49
CA ASP A 235 14.28 -7.79 4.32
C ASP A 235 13.49 -9.00 3.76
N TYR A 236 13.30 -9.02 2.45
CA TYR A 236 12.66 -10.15 1.77
C TYR A 236 13.28 -10.30 0.38
N LYS A 237 13.77 -11.49 0.09
CA LYS A 237 14.27 -11.87 -1.23
C LYS A 237 13.32 -12.89 -1.82
N THR A 238 12.74 -12.62 -2.99
CA THR A 238 11.94 -13.64 -3.68
C THR A 238 12.82 -14.87 -3.98
N THR A 239 12.22 -16.06 -4.03
CA THR A 239 12.94 -17.32 -4.23
C THR A 239 13.65 -17.39 -5.57
N ASN A 240 13.06 -16.80 -6.62
CA ASN A 240 13.63 -16.80 -7.96
C ASN A 240 14.60 -15.62 -8.21
N PHE A 241 14.93 -14.83 -7.19
CA PHE A 241 15.65 -13.58 -7.36
C PHE A 241 16.99 -13.75 -8.07
N ASP A 242 17.85 -14.66 -7.59
CA ASP A 242 19.19 -14.82 -8.16
C ASP A 242 19.11 -15.36 -9.59
N ASN A 243 18.24 -16.34 -9.84
CA ASN A 243 18.01 -16.88 -11.19
C ASN A 243 17.54 -15.80 -12.18
N ILE A 244 16.66 -14.88 -11.74
CA ILE A 244 16.17 -13.78 -12.59
C ILE A 244 17.35 -12.89 -13.00
N LEU A 245 18.20 -12.49 -12.05
CA LEU A 245 19.34 -11.64 -12.34
C LEU A 245 20.39 -12.36 -13.21
N ASP A 246 20.71 -13.61 -12.89
CA ASP A 246 21.66 -14.43 -13.67
C ASP A 246 21.19 -14.65 -15.11
N ASN A 247 19.88 -14.85 -15.30
CA ASN A 247 19.30 -14.97 -16.64
C ASN A 247 19.33 -13.63 -17.37
N PHE A 248 18.98 -12.54 -16.69
CA PHE A 248 19.03 -11.20 -17.28
C PHE A 248 20.44 -10.84 -17.74
N GLU A 249 21.49 -11.19 -16.98
CA GLU A 249 22.86 -10.92 -17.39
C GLU A 249 23.21 -11.55 -18.74
N LYS A 250 22.66 -12.74 -19.03
CA LYS A 250 22.87 -13.52 -20.25
C LYS A 250 21.97 -13.07 -21.41
N THR A 251 20.71 -12.78 -21.13
CA THR A 251 19.69 -12.52 -22.17
C THR A 251 19.43 -11.05 -22.44
N LYS A 252 19.79 -10.18 -21.49
CA LYS A 252 19.40 -8.76 -21.43
C LYS A 252 17.88 -8.55 -21.55
N ASN A 253 17.09 -9.52 -21.08
CA ASN A 253 15.64 -9.50 -21.17
C ASN A 253 15.00 -9.94 -19.84
N LEU A 254 13.93 -9.25 -19.43
CA LEU A 254 13.08 -9.61 -18.29
C LEU A 254 11.66 -9.84 -18.78
N THR A 255 11.02 -10.92 -18.30
CA THR A 255 9.60 -11.16 -18.56
C THR A 255 8.73 -10.42 -17.54
N GLU A 256 7.44 -10.27 -17.83
CA GLU A 256 6.47 -9.71 -16.86
C GLU A 256 6.45 -10.51 -15.55
N ILE A 257 6.58 -11.84 -15.63
CA ILE A 257 6.63 -12.72 -14.46
C ILE A 257 7.87 -12.41 -13.60
N ASP A 258 9.02 -12.20 -14.24
CA ASP A 258 10.26 -11.83 -13.53
C ASP A 258 10.10 -10.49 -12.81
N LEU A 259 9.50 -9.49 -13.48
CA LEU A 259 9.22 -8.19 -12.89
C LEU A 259 8.29 -8.30 -11.68
N LEU A 260 7.19 -9.06 -11.79
CA LEU A 260 6.25 -9.29 -10.70
C LEU A 260 6.93 -9.97 -9.49
N GLU A 261 7.86 -10.88 -9.72
CA GLU A 261 8.66 -11.48 -8.65
C GLU A 261 9.63 -10.49 -8.02
N LEU A 262 10.35 -9.69 -8.83
CA LEU A 262 11.25 -8.67 -8.32
C LEU A 262 10.52 -7.60 -7.49
N PHE A 263 9.30 -7.21 -7.86
CA PHE A 263 8.47 -6.27 -7.08
C PHE A 263 8.11 -6.76 -5.67
N LYS A 264 8.22 -8.06 -5.38
CA LYS A 264 8.02 -8.59 -4.03
C LYS A 264 9.24 -8.37 -3.13
N THR A 265 10.41 -8.15 -3.73
CA THR A 265 11.70 -8.00 -3.03
C THR A 265 11.76 -6.69 -2.23
N SER A 266 12.46 -6.70 -1.10
CA SER A 266 12.52 -5.56 -0.21
C SER A 266 13.80 -5.48 0.61
N GLY A 267 13.93 -4.36 1.33
CA GLY A 267 15.05 -4.11 2.22
C GLY A 267 16.36 -4.16 1.45
N LYS A 268 17.44 -4.67 2.03
CA LYS A 268 18.78 -4.60 1.43
C LYS A 268 18.88 -5.21 0.03
N TYR A 269 17.98 -6.12 -0.34
CA TYR A 269 17.98 -6.77 -1.65
C TYR A 269 17.54 -5.83 -2.79
N ILE A 270 16.85 -4.72 -2.47
CA ILE A 270 16.54 -3.65 -3.42
C ILE A 270 17.83 -3.04 -3.98
N ASN A 271 18.91 -2.98 -3.18
CA ASN A 271 20.17 -2.38 -3.61
C ASN A 271 20.72 -3.06 -4.87
N LYS A 272 20.64 -4.40 -4.96
CA LYS A 272 21.05 -5.14 -6.16
C LYS A 272 20.21 -4.80 -7.39
N ILE A 273 18.90 -4.61 -7.22
CA ILE A 273 18.01 -4.20 -8.31
C ILE A 273 18.36 -2.78 -8.77
N ALA A 274 18.58 -1.87 -7.81
CA ALA A 274 18.92 -0.48 -8.09
C ALA A 274 20.30 -0.33 -8.75
N GLU A 275 21.29 -1.11 -8.33
CA GLU A 275 22.61 -1.19 -8.95
C GLU A 275 22.51 -1.67 -10.41
N LEU A 276 21.77 -2.76 -10.66
CA LEU A 276 21.52 -3.23 -12.02
C LEU A 276 20.83 -2.17 -12.89
N ALA A 277 19.80 -1.50 -12.35
CA ALA A 277 19.11 -0.43 -13.06
C ALA A 277 20.04 0.76 -13.35
N ASN A 278 20.93 1.11 -12.42
CA ASN A 278 21.93 2.15 -12.61
C ASN A 278 22.94 1.78 -13.70
N ASP A 279 23.40 0.53 -13.74
CA ASP A 279 24.33 0.07 -14.78
C ASP A 279 23.68 0.07 -16.16
N LEU A 280 22.40 -0.33 -16.26
CA LEU A 280 21.63 -0.23 -17.50
C LEU A 280 21.48 1.22 -17.96
N ASN A 281 21.12 2.12 -17.04
CA ASN A 281 21.03 3.55 -17.33
C ASN A 281 22.39 4.10 -17.82
N LYS A 282 23.48 3.75 -17.14
CA LYS A 282 24.84 4.19 -17.50
C LYS A 282 25.30 3.64 -18.84
N ASN A 283 24.94 2.42 -19.22
CA ASN A 283 25.30 1.85 -20.51
C ASN A 283 24.62 2.58 -21.68
N ILE A 284 23.39 3.07 -21.50
CA ILE A 284 22.63 3.77 -22.54
C ILE A 284 22.95 5.27 -22.54
N HIS A 285 23.00 5.88 -21.36
CA HIS A 285 23.03 7.34 -21.20
C HIS A 285 24.35 7.88 -20.65
N GLY A 286 25.29 7.01 -20.23
CA GLY A 286 26.50 7.42 -19.53
C GLY A 286 26.18 8.11 -18.21
N ASN A 287 26.97 9.13 -17.87
CA ASN A 287 26.72 10.01 -16.72
C ASN A 287 25.95 11.29 -17.11
N LYS A 288 25.30 11.32 -18.29
CA LYS A 288 24.61 12.51 -18.77
C LYS A 288 23.24 12.63 -18.10
N VAL A 289 23.04 13.71 -17.37
CA VAL A 289 21.72 14.10 -16.84
C VAL A 289 21.19 15.27 -17.68
N THR A 290 19.99 15.13 -18.23
CA THR A 290 19.29 16.20 -18.96
C THR A 290 18.19 16.79 -18.10
N PHE A 291 17.96 18.09 -18.21
CA PHE A 291 16.84 18.78 -17.59
C PHE A 291 16.26 19.79 -18.58
N VAL A 292 15.01 20.18 -18.36
CA VAL A 292 14.33 21.24 -19.11
C VAL A 292 13.89 22.33 -18.14
N LYS A 293 14.11 23.60 -18.52
CA LYS A 293 13.49 24.71 -17.81
C LYS A 293 12.08 24.88 -18.37
N ASN A 294 11.09 24.38 -17.64
CA ASN A 294 9.69 24.43 -18.04
C ASN A 294 8.85 25.38 -17.18
N ARG A 295 7.69 25.76 -17.71
CA ARG A 295 6.60 26.34 -16.94
C ARG A 295 5.35 25.48 -17.11
N ASN A 296 4.89 24.86 -16.03
CA ASN A 296 3.57 24.25 -16.01
C ASN A 296 2.49 25.34 -15.90
N ILE A 297 1.56 25.36 -16.85
CA ILE A 297 0.42 26.26 -16.91
C ILE A 297 -0.85 25.42 -16.84
N ASN A 298 -1.42 25.35 -15.63
CA ASN A 298 -2.77 24.85 -15.44
C ASN A 298 -3.76 25.91 -15.92
N TYR A 299 -4.33 25.77 -17.12
CA TYR A 299 -5.20 26.81 -17.71
C TYR A 299 -6.65 26.74 -17.21
N THR A 300 -7.06 25.64 -16.60
CA THR A 300 -8.27 25.57 -15.77
C THR A 300 -8.16 24.44 -14.76
N ASN A 301 -8.76 24.61 -13.58
CA ASN A 301 -8.96 23.52 -12.61
C ASN A 301 -10.41 22.97 -12.63
N GLN A 302 -11.25 23.43 -13.57
CA GLN A 302 -12.62 22.97 -13.71
C GLN A 302 -12.65 21.69 -14.56
N CYS A 303 -13.21 20.61 -14.01
CA CYS A 303 -13.27 19.32 -14.68
C CYS A 303 -14.63 18.65 -14.43
N TYR A 304 -15.29 18.16 -15.49
CA TYR A 304 -16.52 17.39 -15.30
C TYR A 304 -16.28 15.92 -14.93
N TYR A 305 -15.03 15.43 -15.01
CA TYR A 305 -14.64 14.11 -14.50
C TYR A 305 -14.40 14.12 -12.99
N LYS A 306 -14.56 12.94 -12.36
CA LYS A 306 -14.46 12.76 -10.91
C LYS A 306 -13.42 11.72 -10.51
N CYS A 307 -12.18 11.90 -10.97
CA CYS A 307 -11.06 11.01 -10.65
C CYS A 307 -10.71 11.03 -9.16
N GLY A 308 -10.79 9.89 -8.47
CA GLY A 308 -10.63 9.81 -7.01
C GLY A 308 -9.27 10.22 -6.42
N PHE A 309 -8.25 10.42 -7.26
CA PHE A 309 -6.90 10.87 -6.88
C PHE A 309 -6.60 12.32 -7.29
N CYS A 310 -7.45 12.94 -8.11
CA CYS A 310 -7.14 14.21 -8.75
C CYS A 310 -7.55 15.41 -7.89
N GLY A 311 -6.66 16.40 -7.77
CA GLY A 311 -6.95 17.66 -7.07
C GLY A 311 -8.09 18.48 -7.71
N PHE A 312 -8.30 18.33 -9.03
CA PHE A 312 -9.37 19.01 -9.80
C PHE A 312 -10.71 18.27 -9.75
N SER A 313 -10.75 17.04 -9.24
CA SER A 313 -11.96 16.23 -9.15
C SER A 313 -12.88 16.71 -8.02
N LYS A 314 -13.53 17.85 -8.20
CA LYS A 314 -14.54 18.37 -7.29
C LYS A 314 -15.73 18.90 -8.08
N GLY A 315 -16.93 18.39 -7.76
CA GLY A 315 -18.15 18.80 -8.43
C GLY A 315 -18.53 20.26 -8.11
N PRO A 316 -19.47 20.87 -8.86
CA PRO A 316 -19.89 22.27 -8.70
C PRO A 316 -20.43 22.67 -7.31
N ARG A 317 -20.62 21.71 -6.40
CA ARG A 317 -21.27 21.87 -5.09
C ARG A 317 -20.37 21.54 -3.89
N SER A 318 -19.07 21.28 -4.05
CA SER A 318 -18.22 21.15 -2.86
C SER A 318 -17.93 22.55 -2.31
N LEU A 319 -18.76 23.02 -1.38
CA LEU A 319 -18.65 24.34 -0.75
C LEU A 319 -17.32 24.53 0.03
N ASP A 320 -16.55 23.45 0.25
CA ASP A 320 -15.17 23.47 0.78
C ASP A 320 -14.14 23.13 -0.30
N LEU A 321 -14.12 23.93 -1.38
CA LEU A 321 -13.00 23.90 -2.31
C LEU A 321 -11.74 24.40 -1.59
N LYS A 322 -10.68 23.58 -1.57
CA LYS A 322 -9.34 24.03 -1.15
C LYS A 322 -8.83 25.15 -2.06
N GLU A 323 -9.26 25.16 -3.34
CA GLU A 323 -8.92 26.18 -4.34
C GLU A 323 -10.17 26.58 -5.14
N LYS A 324 -10.40 27.88 -5.32
CA LYS A 324 -11.52 28.41 -6.10
C LYS A 324 -11.44 27.93 -7.56
N PRO A 325 -12.58 27.67 -8.22
CA PRO A 325 -12.56 27.29 -9.62
C PRO A 325 -12.08 28.48 -10.46
N TYR A 326 -11.24 28.24 -11.45
CA TYR A 326 -10.73 29.26 -12.36
C TYR A 326 -10.56 28.74 -13.78
N THR A 327 -10.54 29.69 -14.71
CA THR A 327 -10.27 29.47 -16.12
C THR A 327 -9.44 30.65 -16.61
N LEU A 328 -8.25 30.37 -17.13
CA LEU A 328 -7.40 31.36 -17.76
C LEU A 328 -7.89 31.62 -19.19
N THR A 329 -7.77 32.85 -19.64
CA THR A 329 -7.99 33.18 -21.05
C THR A 329 -6.80 32.70 -21.90
N PRO A 330 -6.96 32.47 -23.22
CA PRO A 330 -5.83 32.22 -24.11
C PRO A 330 -4.74 33.32 -24.03
N GLU A 331 -5.14 34.56 -23.79
CA GLU A 331 -4.25 35.70 -23.57
C GLU A 331 -3.44 35.55 -22.28
N ASP A 332 -4.06 35.12 -21.18
CA ASP A 332 -3.36 34.84 -19.92
C ASP A 332 -2.34 33.71 -20.08
N VAL A 333 -2.70 32.65 -20.81
CA VAL A 333 -1.79 31.53 -21.08
C VAL A 333 -0.62 32.00 -21.93
N LEU A 334 -0.87 32.79 -22.99
CA LEU A 334 0.18 33.37 -23.81
C LEU A 334 1.09 34.27 -23.00
N SER A 335 0.54 35.18 -22.19
CA SER A 335 1.30 36.09 -21.32
C SER A 335 2.24 35.32 -20.39
N ARG A 336 1.75 34.25 -19.73
CA ARG A 336 2.57 33.38 -18.88
C ARG A 336 3.62 32.60 -19.66
N THR A 337 3.34 32.27 -20.92
CA THR A 337 4.30 31.59 -21.81
C THR A 337 5.42 32.54 -22.20
N ILE A 338 5.10 33.79 -22.55
CA ILE A 338 6.08 34.86 -22.82
C ILE A 338 6.92 35.15 -21.58
N GLU A 339 6.29 35.27 -20.40
CA GLU A 339 7.00 35.44 -19.13
C GLU A 339 8.00 34.28 -18.89
N ALA A 340 7.57 33.04 -19.12
CA ALA A 340 8.44 31.87 -18.98
C ALA A 340 9.60 31.89 -19.98
N HIS A 341 9.32 32.20 -21.24
CA HIS A 341 10.32 32.32 -22.30
C HIS A 341 11.37 33.39 -21.99
N ASN A 342 10.93 34.57 -21.55
CA ASN A 342 11.81 35.67 -21.15
C ASN A 342 12.68 35.31 -19.95
N ASN A 343 12.18 34.41 -19.09
CA ASN A 343 12.97 33.82 -18.00
C ASN A 343 13.87 32.66 -18.46
N GLY A 344 13.94 32.33 -19.76
CA GLY A 344 14.80 31.30 -20.33
C GLY A 344 14.19 29.89 -20.33
N ALA A 345 12.87 29.76 -20.17
CA ALA A 345 12.20 28.48 -20.38
C ALA A 345 12.18 28.11 -21.87
N SER A 346 12.45 26.84 -22.18
CA SER A 346 12.37 26.29 -23.53
C SER A 346 11.10 25.46 -23.75
N GLU A 347 10.32 25.23 -22.70
CA GLU A 347 9.10 24.44 -22.72
C GLU A 347 8.00 25.09 -21.87
N VAL A 348 6.77 25.04 -22.35
CA VAL A 348 5.57 25.19 -21.52
C VAL A 348 4.78 23.89 -21.50
N CYS A 349 4.35 23.49 -20.30
CA CYS A 349 3.48 22.33 -20.13
C CYS A 349 2.05 22.80 -19.91
N LEU A 350 1.14 22.46 -20.83
CA LEU A 350 -0.26 22.88 -20.78
C LEU A 350 -1.10 21.72 -20.25
N GLN A 351 -1.73 21.94 -19.10
CA GLN A 351 -2.61 20.94 -18.47
C GLN A 351 -3.88 21.61 -17.96
N GLY A 352 -5.01 20.93 -18.01
CA GLY A 352 -6.26 21.46 -17.50
C GLY A 352 -7.20 20.38 -17.01
N GLY A 353 -8.23 20.81 -16.28
CA GLY A 353 -9.45 20.02 -16.17
C GLY A 353 -10.18 19.96 -17.50
N ILE A 354 -11.02 18.95 -17.69
CA ILE A 354 -11.87 18.84 -18.88
C ILE A 354 -13.07 19.77 -18.69
N HIS A 355 -12.94 20.99 -19.20
CA HIS A 355 -13.96 22.03 -19.07
C HIS A 355 -15.11 21.79 -20.07
N PRO A 356 -16.39 21.88 -19.66
CA PRO A 356 -17.55 21.60 -20.53
C PRO A 356 -17.62 22.47 -21.80
N SER A 357 -17.10 23.70 -21.73
CA SER A 357 -17.11 24.67 -22.84
C SER A 357 -15.90 24.58 -23.77
N TYR A 358 -14.87 23.79 -23.45
CA TYR A 358 -13.72 23.64 -24.33
C TYR A 358 -14.02 22.63 -25.44
N THR A 359 -13.55 22.92 -26.65
CA THR A 359 -13.70 22.06 -27.83
C THR A 359 -12.34 21.79 -28.44
N GLY A 360 -12.28 20.89 -29.43
CA GLY A 360 -11.07 20.62 -30.20
C GLY A 360 -10.44 21.89 -30.78
N ASN A 361 -11.27 22.85 -31.21
CA ASN A 361 -10.81 24.12 -31.76
C ASN A 361 -10.11 24.98 -30.71
N PHE A 362 -10.60 25.01 -29.46
CA PHE A 362 -9.96 25.77 -28.39
C PHE A 362 -8.49 25.37 -28.21
N TYR A 363 -8.20 24.07 -28.18
CA TYR A 363 -6.83 23.57 -28.01
C TYR A 363 -5.94 23.89 -29.23
N VAL A 364 -6.46 23.71 -30.45
CA VAL A 364 -5.75 24.05 -31.70
C VAL A 364 -5.44 25.54 -31.76
N ASP A 365 -6.41 26.39 -31.43
CA ASP A 365 -6.27 27.84 -31.44
C ASP A 365 -5.28 28.30 -30.37
N LEU A 366 -5.27 27.67 -29.19
CA LEU A 366 -4.29 27.96 -28.14
C LEU A 366 -2.86 27.65 -28.59
N VAL A 367 -2.64 26.49 -29.21
CA VAL A 367 -1.35 26.09 -29.77
C VAL A 367 -0.89 27.09 -30.83
N LYS A 368 -1.76 27.40 -31.81
CA LYS A 368 -1.48 28.38 -32.86
C LYS A 368 -1.13 29.75 -32.29
N LYS A 369 -1.86 30.20 -31.28
CA LYS A 369 -1.65 31.50 -30.61
C LYS A 369 -0.29 31.56 -29.90
N ILE A 370 0.14 30.48 -29.25
CA ILE A 370 1.47 30.40 -28.65
C ILE A 370 2.54 30.39 -29.74
N LYS A 371 2.38 29.54 -30.76
CA LYS A 371 3.37 29.39 -31.84
C LYS A 371 3.51 30.62 -32.72
N SER A 372 2.45 31.43 -32.88
CA SER A 372 2.55 32.68 -33.63
C SER A 372 3.45 33.70 -32.95
N GLU A 373 3.50 33.71 -31.61
CA GLU A 373 4.33 34.63 -30.84
C GLU A 373 5.71 34.05 -30.52
N LEU A 374 5.76 32.76 -30.20
CA LEU A 374 6.97 32.05 -29.77
C LEU A 374 7.14 30.75 -30.59
N PRO A 375 7.57 30.84 -31.86
CA PRO A 375 7.69 29.69 -32.76
C PRO A 375 8.56 28.55 -32.19
N GLU A 376 9.63 28.91 -31.50
CA GLU A 376 10.62 27.99 -30.94
C GLU A 376 10.21 27.37 -29.58
N MET A 377 9.15 27.87 -28.94
CA MET A 377 8.71 27.33 -27.64
C MET A 377 8.17 25.90 -27.81
N HIS A 378 8.73 24.92 -27.09
CA HIS A 378 8.14 23.58 -27.07
C HIS A 378 6.85 23.57 -26.25
N ILE A 379 5.78 22.98 -26.79
CA ILE A 379 4.50 22.88 -26.11
C ILE A 379 4.30 21.42 -25.67
N HIS A 380 4.51 21.16 -24.39
CA HIS A 380 4.21 19.87 -23.79
C HIS A 380 2.74 19.83 -23.36
N GLY A 381 1.89 19.33 -24.25
CA GLY A 381 0.48 19.08 -23.99
C GLY A 381 -0.09 18.24 -25.14
N PHE A 382 -1.36 17.92 -25.18
CA PHE A 382 -2.28 17.85 -24.04
C PHE A 382 -2.29 16.41 -23.50
N THR A 383 -2.94 16.17 -22.35
CA THR A 383 -3.12 14.80 -21.85
C THR A 383 -3.97 13.97 -22.82
N PRO A 384 -3.85 12.62 -22.82
CA PRO A 384 -4.69 11.77 -23.65
C PRO A 384 -6.20 12.00 -23.48
N LEU A 385 -6.64 12.42 -22.29
CA LEU A 385 -8.05 12.71 -22.01
C LEU A 385 -8.52 14.02 -22.66
N GLU A 386 -7.68 15.06 -22.64
CA GLU A 386 -7.93 16.32 -23.35
C GLU A 386 -7.94 16.10 -24.87
N ILE A 387 -7.00 15.30 -25.40
CA ILE A 387 -6.97 14.94 -26.83
C ILE A 387 -8.25 14.19 -27.23
N TRP A 388 -8.65 13.18 -26.45
CA TRP A 388 -9.86 12.41 -26.71
C TRP A 388 -11.12 13.29 -26.69
N GLN A 389 -11.24 14.18 -25.70
CA GLN A 389 -12.37 15.10 -25.61
C GLN A 389 -12.36 16.13 -26.74
N GLY A 390 -11.20 16.70 -27.06
CA GLY A 390 -11.01 17.62 -28.17
C GLY A 390 -11.50 17.03 -29.48
N ALA A 391 -10.96 15.86 -29.87
CA ALA A 391 -11.36 15.14 -31.07
C ALA A 391 -12.88 14.87 -31.12
N SER A 392 -13.46 14.40 -30.00
CA SER A 392 -14.89 14.10 -29.91
C SER A 392 -15.77 15.34 -30.13
N THR A 393 -15.39 16.51 -29.61
CA THR A 393 -16.20 17.74 -29.75
C THR A 393 -16.19 18.35 -31.14
N VAL A 394 -15.19 18.01 -31.97
CA VAL A 394 -15.11 18.45 -33.37
C VAL A 394 -15.40 17.32 -34.36
N ASN A 395 -15.90 16.18 -33.87
CA ASN A 395 -16.28 15.01 -34.66
C ASN A 395 -15.15 14.48 -35.57
N LYS A 396 -13.92 14.41 -35.02
CA LYS A 396 -12.74 13.83 -35.69
C LYS A 396 -12.29 12.55 -35.00
N SER A 397 -11.60 11.68 -35.73
CA SER A 397 -10.83 10.61 -35.11
C SER A 397 -9.66 11.18 -34.30
N ILE A 398 -9.14 10.40 -33.35
CA ILE A 398 -7.97 10.80 -32.55
C ILE A 398 -6.76 11.05 -33.46
N GLU A 399 -6.56 10.23 -34.48
CA GLU A 399 -5.43 10.36 -35.42
C GLU A 399 -5.50 11.65 -36.23
N GLU A 400 -6.66 11.96 -36.83
CA GLU A 400 -6.87 13.21 -37.57
C GLU A 400 -6.65 14.43 -36.69
N TYR A 401 -7.12 14.37 -35.44
CA TYR A 401 -6.99 15.47 -34.51
C TYR A 401 -5.54 15.67 -34.01
N LEU A 402 -4.79 14.58 -33.79
CA LEU A 402 -3.37 14.65 -33.47
C LEU A 402 -2.54 15.23 -34.62
N LEU A 403 -2.88 14.89 -35.88
CA LEU A 403 -2.24 15.48 -37.05
C LEU A 403 -2.51 16.99 -37.12
N GLU A 404 -3.74 17.43 -36.90
CA GLU A 404 -4.10 18.85 -36.87
C GLU A 404 -3.37 19.61 -35.75
N LEU A 405 -3.26 19.03 -34.55
CA LEU A 405 -2.49 19.63 -33.45
C LEU A 405 -1.00 19.71 -33.77
N LYS A 406 -0.43 18.68 -34.40
CA LYS A 406 0.96 18.70 -34.88
C LYS A 406 1.17 19.79 -35.93
N GLU A 407 0.24 19.96 -36.86
CA GLU A 407 0.28 21.04 -37.86
C GLU A 407 0.17 22.43 -37.23
N ALA A 408 -0.63 22.56 -36.15
CA ALA A 408 -0.70 23.79 -35.36
C ALA A 408 0.61 24.08 -34.61
N GLY A 409 1.45 23.06 -34.39
CA GLY A 409 2.75 23.15 -33.75
C GLY A 409 2.79 22.63 -32.31
N LEU A 410 1.91 21.69 -31.95
CA LEU A 410 2.01 20.96 -30.69
C LEU A 410 3.34 20.20 -30.61
#